data_AF-A0A356Z5T7-F1
#
_entry.id   AF-A0A356Z5T7-F1
#
_cell.length_a   1.000
_cell.length_b   1.000
_cell.length_c   1.000
_cell.angle_alpha   90.00
_cell.angle_beta   90.00
_cell.angle_gamma   90.00
#
_symmetry.space_group_name_H-M   'P 1'
#
loop_
_entity.id
_entity.type
_entity.pdbx_description
1 polymer ?
#
loop_
_entity_poly.entity_id
_entity_poly.type
_entity_poly.pdbx_seq_one_letter_code
_entity_poly.pdbx_strand_id
1 'polypeptide(L)'
;MEYIYSRRSIMYNRILSQFEPEQIKINEPLKKHTTFKIGGPADIMLFPSNINDLQKAINICVEDNLPYFIMGQGSNLLVRDGGYRGIIIKIGSNLKKFVVQDTKIYAEAGVRLSELARAAAAHSLTGFEFAEGIPGSLGGAVVMNAGAYDSEMKNVLESVQALNTRGQIDTFKVEELDMSYRKSIFQENDLIIVS
;
A
#
# COMPACT_ATOMS: atom_id res chain seq x y z
N MET A 1 20.40 -18.39 19.44
CA MET A 1 19.14 -18.10 18.73
C MET A 1 18.13 -17.38 19.62
N GLU A 2 17.90 -17.80 20.87
CA GLU A 2 17.02 -17.08 21.84
C GLU A 2 17.43 -15.62 22.12
N TYR A 3 18.73 -15.31 22.19
CA TYR A 3 19.22 -13.97 22.51
C TYR A 3 18.93 -12.92 21.41
N ILE A 4 18.86 -13.35 20.14
CA ILE A 4 18.52 -12.48 18.99
C ILE A 4 17.00 -12.23 18.96
N TYR A 5 16.20 -13.22 19.33
CA TYR A 5 14.76 -13.07 19.53
C TYR A 5 14.47 -12.07 20.66
N SER A 6 15.16 -12.19 21.80
CA SER A 6 15.03 -11.28 22.95
C SER A 6 15.22 -9.79 22.58
N ARG A 7 16.27 -9.43 21.82
CA ARG A 7 16.50 -8.02 21.44
C ARG A 7 15.52 -7.48 20.40
N ARG A 8 15.13 -8.30 19.41
CA ARG A 8 14.13 -7.89 18.40
C ARG A 8 12.74 -7.75 18.99
N SER A 9 12.37 -8.62 19.92
CA SER A 9 11.09 -8.54 20.63
C SER A 9 10.97 -7.25 21.46
N ILE A 10 12.07 -6.75 22.03
CA ILE A 10 12.07 -5.45 22.72
C ILE A 10 11.84 -4.31 21.71
N MET A 11 12.55 -4.33 20.58
CA MET A 11 12.48 -3.28 19.56
C MET A 11 11.09 -3.14 18.94
N TYR A 12 10.37 -4.23 18.73
CA TYR A 12 9.03 -4.23 18.14
C TYR A 12 7.90 -4.38 19.16
N ASN A 13 8.18 -4.27 20.46
CA ASN A 13 7.22 -4.58 21.52
C ASN A 13 5.91 -3.78 21.38
N ARG A 14 6.02 -2.47 21.08
CA ARG A 14 4.83 -1.63 20.86
C ARG A 14 3.95 -2.15 19.73
N ILE A 15 4.52 -2.56 18.60
CA ILE A 15 3.73 -3.19 17.53
C ILE A 15 3.12 -4.51 17.99
N LEU A 16 3.92 -5.38 18.61
CA LEU A 16 3.48 -6.72 19.03
C LEU A 16 2.38 -6.70 20.10
N SER A 17 2.29 -5.64 20.91
CA SER A 17 1.31 -5.49 22.00
C SER A 17 0.07 -4.69 21.61
N GLN A 18 0.14 -3.90 20.54
CA GLN A 18 -0.91 -2.95 20.17
C GLN A 18 -1.79 -3.42 19.00
N PHE A 19 -1.44 -4.55 18.38
CA PHE A 19 -2.18 -5.13 17.25
C PHE A 19 -2.52 -6.59 17.56
N GLU A 20 -3.62 -7.06 16.97
CA GLU A 20 -4.06 -8.43 17.18
C GLU A 20 -3.07 -9.42 16.52
N PRO A 21 -2.86 -10.63 17.10
CA PRO A 21 -1.93 -11.61 16.57
C PRO A 21 -2.14 -11.98 15.10
N GLU A 22 -3.40 -11.97 14.62
CA GLU A 22 -3.75 -12.27 13.23
C GLU A 22 -3.25 -11.20 12.25
N GLN A 23 -3.09 -9.97 12.72
CA GLN A 23 -2.58 -8.84 11.95
C GLN A 23 -1.06 -8.85 11.81
N ILE A 24 -0.35 -9.72 12.54
CA ILE A 24 1.10 -9.70 12.61
C ILE A 24 1.69 -11.02 12.12
N LYS A 25 2.74 -10.94 11.31
CA LYS A 25 3.61 -12.07 10.98
C LYS A 25 5.05 -11.70 11.29
N ILE A 26 5.73 -12.54 12.07
CA ILE A 26 7.13 -12.35 12.46
C ILE A 26 8.02 -13.17 11.52
N ASN A 27 9.13 -12.59 11.03
CA ASN A 27 10.05 -13.24 10.09
C ASN A 27 9.35 -13.76 8.81
N GLU A 28 8.36 -13.02 8.31
CA GLU A 28 7.51 -13.46 7.20
C GLU A 28 8.25 -13.39 5.85
N PRO A 29 8.40 -14.51 5.11
CA PRO A 29 9.08 -14.52 3.82
C PRO A 29 8.35 -13.71 2.75
N LEU A 30 8.99 -12.64 2.25
CA LEU A 30 8.37 -11.74 1.27
C LEU A 30 8.14 -12.39 -0.09
N LYS A 31 8.80 -13.51 -0.42
CA LYS A 31 8.48 -14.34 -1.59
C LYS A 31 7.03 -14.83 -1.65
N LYS A 32 6.31 -14.87 -0.53
CA LYS A 32 4.87 -15.20 -0.51
C LYS A 32 3.98 -14.01 -0.92
N HIS A 33 4.55 -12.81 -0.98
CA HIS A 33 3.85 -11.53 -1.12
C HIS A 33 4.32 -10.72 -2.33
N THR A 34 5.27 -11.23 -3.11
CA THR A 34 5.75 -10.64 -4.35
C THR A 34 5.32 -11.49 -5.54
N THR A 35 5.03 -10.85 -6.68
CA THR A 35 4.63 -11.58 -7.90
C THR A 35 5.77 -12.38 -8.52
N PHE A 36 7.02 -11.91 -8.37
CA PHE A 36 8.22 -12.64 -8.75
C PHE A 36 8.47 -13.89 -7.89
N LYS A 37 7.76 -14.06 -6.77
CA LYS A 37 7.94 -15.15 -5.81
C LYS A 37 9.37 -15.25 -5.26
N ILE A 38 9.98 -14.09 -5.04
CA ILE A 38 11.32 -13.93 -4.45
C ILE A 38 11.26 -12.99 -3.23
N GLY A 39 12.28 -13.06 -2.38
CA GLY A 39 12.42 -12.18 -1.22
C GLY A 39 12.54 -12.93 0.09
N GLY A 40 13.53 -12.51 0.88
CA GLY A 40 13.77 -12.97 2.24
C GLY A 40 12.72 -12.50 3.24
N PRO A 41 12.96 -12.75 4.55
CA PRO A 41 12.00 -12.40 5.59
C PRO A 41 11.93 -10.88 5.86
N ALA A 42 10.73 -10.35 6.10
CA ALA A 42 10.57 -9.09 6.84
C ALA A 42 10.69 -9.38 8.35
N ASP A 43 11.26 -8.48 9.16
CA ASP A 43 11.25 -8.67 10.63
C ASP A 43 9.80 -8.76 11.15
N ILE A 44 8.97 -7.80 10.76
CA ILE A 44 7.53 -7.79 10.99
C ILE A 44 6.82 -7.52 9.67
N MET A 45 5.73 -8.23 9.44
CA MET A 45 4.75 -7.89 8.43
C MET A 45 3.40 -7.65 9.11
N LEU A 46 2.86 -6.45 8.95
CA LEU A 46 1.65 -5.96 9.59
C LEU A 46 0.52 -5.80 8.56
N PHE A 47 -0.68 -6.23 8.92
CA PHE A 47 -1.89 -6.18 8.11
C PHE A 47 -2.94 -5.34 8.85
N PRO A 48 -2.93 -3.99 8.68
CA PRO A 48 -3.92 -3.13 9.35
C PRO A 48 -5.33 -3.46 8.86
N SER A 49 -6.31 -3.54 9.75
CA SER A 49 -7.69 -3.90 9.34
C SER A 49 -8.46 -2.71 8.79
N ASN A 50 -8.07 -1.51 9.19
CA ASN A 50 -8.73 -0.24 8.86
C ASN A 50 -7.73 0.93 8.94
N ILE A 51 -8.23 2.14 8.70
CA ILE A 51 -7.43 3.38 8.72
C ILE A 51 -6.86 3.71 10.10
N ASN A 52 -7.60 3.46 11.17
CA ASN A 52 -7.11 3.71 12.54
C ASN A 52 -5.92 2.80 12.87
N ASP A 53 -5.97 1.54 12.45
CA ASP A 53 -4.85 0.61 12.59
C ASP A 53 -3.62 1.10 11.82
N LEU A 54 -3.83 1.61 10.60
CA LEU A 54 -2.75 2.16 9.79
C LEU A 54 -2.14 3.41 10.46
N GLN A 55 -2.97 4.39 10.88
CA GLN A 55 -2.52 5.57 11.64
C GLN A 55 -1.72 5.17 12.88
N LYS A 56 -2.23 4.22 13.66
CA LYS A 56 -1.58 3.70 14.85
C LYS A 56 -0.21 3.10 14.52
N ALA A 57 -0.12 2.32 13.44
CA ALA A 57 1.12 1.68 13.01
C ALA A 57 2.16 2.73 12.62
N ILE A 58 1.76 3.73 11.82
CA ILE A 58 2.65 4.81 11.38
C ILE A 58 3.13 5.64 12.56
N ASN A 59 2.23 6.01 13.48
CA ASN A 59 2.60 6.77 14.67
C ASN A 59 3.64 6.00 15.51
N ILE A 60 3.44 4.70 15.76
CA ILE A 60 4.41 3.88 16.49
C ILE A 60 5.75 3.83 15.72
N CYS A 61 5.73 3.63 14.40
CA CYS A 61 6.95 3.57 13.60
C CYS A 61 7.74 4.89 13.65
N VAL A 62 7.04 6.03 13.59
CA VAL A 62 7.65 7.36 13.64
C VAL A 62 8.20 7.66 15.03
N GLU A 63 7.42 7.44 16.09
CA GLU A 63 7.83 7.71 17.48
C GLU A 63 9.00 6.84 17.93
N ASP A 64 9.01 5.56 17.56
CA ASP A 64 10.05 4.61 17.93
C ASP A 64 11.23 4.58 16.92
N ASN A 65 11.18 5.42 15.87
CA ASN A 65 12.15 5.44 14.78
C ASN A 65 12.39 4.05 14.15
N LEU A 66 11.30 3.32 13.90
CA LEU A 66 11.31 1.99 13.30
C LEU A 66 11.21 2.11 11.77
N PRO A 67 12.18 1.57 11.00
CA PRO A 67 12.08 1.53 9.55
C PRO A 67 10.82 0.78 9.11
N TYR A 68 10.05 1.36 8.23
CA TYR A 68 8.85 0.74 7.68
C TYR A 68 8.75 0.93 6.18
N PHE A 69 7.98 0.07 5.52
CA PHE A 69 7.72 0.16 4.09
C PHE A 69 6.27 -0.22 3.81
N ILE A 70 5.58 0.62 3.03
CA ILE A 70 4.20 0.35 2.60
C ILE A 70 4.22 -0.56 1.38
N MET A 71 3.62 -1.75 1.53
CA MET A 71 3.56 -2.74 0.47
C MET A 71 2.14 -2.89 -0.04
N GLY A 72 1.97 -2.71 -1.36
CA GLY A 72 0.76 -3.10 -2.06
C GLY A 72 0.66 -4.63 -2.28
N GLN A 73 0.33 -5.01 -3.52
CA GLN A 73 0.33 -6.41 -3.96
C GLN A 73 1.72 -6.99 -4.24
N GLY A 74 2.79 -6.18 -4.17
CA GLY A 74 4.15 -6.64 -4.45
C GLY A 74 4.40 -7.00 -5.92
N SER A 75 3.65 -6.39 -6.85
CA SER A 75 3.78 -6.61 -8.29
C SER A 75 4.99 -5.91 -8.91
N ASN A 76 5.52 -4.88 -8.25
CA ASN A 76 6.66 -4.09 -8.74
C ASN A 76 7.82 -4.07 -7.74
N LEU A 77 8.08 -5.17 -7.04
CA LEU A 77 9.12 -5.25 -6.00
C LEU A 77 10.08 -6.42 -6.24
N LEU A 78 11.38 -6.10 -6.25
CA LEU A 78 12.48 -7.07 -6.27
C LEU A 78 13.14 -7.12 -4.88
N VAL A 79 12.70 -8.05 -4.05
CA VAL A 79 13.20 -8.17 -2.67
C VAL A 79 14.38 -9.13 -2.63
N ARG A 80 15.49 -8.71 -2.01
CA ARG A 80 16.69 -9.55 -1.81
C ARG A 80 16.42 -10.70 -0.84
N ASP A 81 17.23 -11.76 -0.88
CA ASP A 81 17.12 -12.91 0.03
C ASP A 81 17.41 -12.58 1.50
N GLY A 82 18.13 -11.47 1.76
CA GLY A 82 18.29 -10.92 3.11
C GLY A 82 17.00 -10.30 3.68
N GLY A 83 15.99 -10.08 2.84
CA GLY A 83 14.68 -9.56 3.23
C GLY A 83 14.71 -8.08 3.62
N TYR A 84 13.81 -7.69 4.52
CA TYR A 84 13.65 -6.32 5.00
C TYR A 84 13.87 -6.26 6.51
N ARG A 85 14.68 -5.29 7.00
CA ARG A 85 14.88 -5.05 8.43
C ARG A 85 13.99 -3.89 8.87
N GLY A 86 12.96 -4.18 9.64
CA GLY A 86 11.86 -3.24 9.88
C GLY A 86 10.49 -3.86 9.64
N ILE A 87 9.49 -2.99 9.50
CA ILE A 87 8.08 -3.35 9.42
C ILE A 87 7.58 -3.19 7.99
N ILE A 88 7.11 -4.26 7.37
CA ILE A 88 6.33 -4.17 6.14
C ILE A 88 4.86 -4.00 6.51
N ILE A 89 4.24 -2.89 6.12
CA ILE A 89 2.81 -2.65 6.33
C ILE A 89 2.10 -2.95 5.01
N LYS A 90 1.27 -3.99 4.97
CA LYS A 90 0.60 -4.42 3.73
C LYS A 90 -0.77 -3.76 3.57
N ILE A 91 -0.98 -3.11 2.43
CA ILE A 91 -2.26 -2.55 1.97
C ILE A 91 -2.63 -3.23 0.65
N GLY A 92 -3.55 -4.20 0.70
CA GLY A 92 -3.93 -4.97 -0.50
C GLY A 92 -4.71 -6.27 -0.24
N SER A 93 -4.76 -6.72 1.02
CA SER A 93 -5.70 -7.73 1.52
C SER A 93 -6.83 -7.13 2.37
N ASN A 94 -6.74 -5.83 2.60
CA ASN A 94 -7.43 -4.94 3.52
C ASN A 94 -7.61 -3.59 2.81
N LEU A 95 -8.43 -2.68 3.35
CA LEU A 95 -8.75 -1.41 2.70
C LEU A 95 -9.21 -1.63 1.24
N LYS A 96 -10.31 -2.37 1.08
CA LYS A 96 -10.83 -2.90 -0.19
C LYS A 96 -12.24 -2.44 -0.55
N LYS A 97 -12.80 -1.51 0.19
CA LYS A 97 -14.13 -0.98 -0.13
C LYS A 97 -14.03 -0.08 -1.34
N PHE A 98 -15.04 -0.14 -2.19
CA PHE A 98 -15.27 0.86 -3.22
C PHE A 98 -16.76 1.03 -3.45
N VAL A 99 -17.13 2.16 -4.03
CA VAL A 99 -18.49 2.47 -4.45
C VAL A 99 -18.44 3.20 -5.79
N VAL A 100 -19.37 2.86 -6.67
CA VAL A 100 -19.60 3.58 -7.92
C VAL A 100 -20.76 4.55 -7.69
N GLN A 101 -20.56 5.83 -7.97
CA GLN A 101 -21.57 6.87 -7.85
C GLN A 101 -21.56 7.71 -9.13
N ASP A 102 -22.67 7.69 -9.85
CA ASP A 102 -22.80 8.32 -11.16
C ASP A 102 -21.66 7.90 -12.10
N THR A 103 -20.75 8.83 -12.41
CA THR A 103 -19.61 8.62 -13.30
C THR A 103 -18.28 8.44 -12.56
N LYS A 104 -18.30 8.29 -11.24
CA LYS A 104 -17.11 8.23 -10.38
C LYS A 104 -17.02 6.93 -9.62
N ILE A 105 -15.78 6.50 -9.36
CA ILE A 105 -15.48 5.37 -8.50
C ILE A 105 -14.65 5.89 -7.33
N TYR A 106 -15.15 5.68 -6.12
CA TYR A 106 -14.43 5.94 -4.87
C TYR A 106 -13.94 4.60 -4.34
N ALA A 107 -12.64 4.45 -4.14
CA ALA A 107 -12.05 3.15 -3.81
C ALA A 107 -10.93 3.31 -2.78
N GLU A 108 -10.84 2.37 -1.83
CA GLU A 108 -9.74 2.30 -0.90
C GLU A 108 -8.45 1.79 -1.60
N ALA A 109 -7.29 2.18 -1.08
CA ALA A 109 -5.99 1.95 -1.70
C ALA A 109 -5.62 0.47 -1.91
N GLY A 110 -6.26 -0.45 -1.20
CA GLY A 110 -6.03 -1.90 -1.30
C GLY A 110 -6.87 -2.61 -2.37
N VAL A 111 -7.83 -1.93 -3.02
CA VAL A 111 -8.62 -2.52 -4.11
C VAL A 111 -7.71 -2.85 -5.30
N ARG A 112 -7.97 -3.96 -5.99
CA ARG A 112 -7.18 -4.33 -7.18
C ARG A 112 -7.62 -3.51 -8.39
N LEU A 113 -6.67 -3.11 -9.23
CA LEU A 113 -6.97 -2.41 -10.49
C LEU A 113 -7.93 -3.19 -11.38
N SER A 114 -7.73 -4.50 -11.51
CA SER A 114 -8.62 -5.38 -12.29
C SER A 114 -10.06 -5.39 -11.77
N GLU A 115 -10.25 -5.20 -10.46
CA GLU A 115 -11.59 -5.14 -9.84
C GLU A 115 -12.28 -3.83 -10.19
N LEU A 116 -11.56 -2.71 -10.11
CA LEU A 116 -12.05 -1.39 -10.51
C LEU A 116 -12.35 -1.31 -12.00
N ALA A 117 -11.50 -1.88 -12.86
CA ALA A 117 -11.71 -1.92 -14.31
C ALA A 117 -13.01 -2.68 -14.66
N ARG A 118 -13.25 -3.81 -14.00
CA ARG A 118 -14.49 -4.59 -14.18
C ARG A 118 -15.71 -3.86 -13.63
N ALA A 119 -15.58 -3.17 -12.49
CA ALA A 119 -16.65 -2.36 -11.94
C ALA A 119 -17.02 -1.20 -12.86
N ALA A 120 -16.02 -0.50 -13.41
CA ALA A 120 -16.22 0.57 -14.40
C ALA A 120 -16.98 0.05 -15.63
N ALA A 121 -16.51 -1.05 -16.21
CA ALA A 121 -17.16 -1.67 -17.36
C ALA A 121 -18.62 -2.08 -17.06
N ALA A 122 -18.88 -2.68 -15.90
CA ALA A 122 -20.23 -3.08 -15.48
C ALA A 122 -21.20 -1.89 -15.30
N HIS A 123 -20.68 -0.70 -15.01
CA HIS A 123 -21.44 0.54 -14.87
C HIS A 123 -21.38 1.42 -16.13
N SER A 124 -20.91 0.88 -17.26
CA SER A 124 -20.78 1.61 -18.53
C SER A 124 -19.89 2.87 -18.43
N LEU A 125 -18.88 2.82 -17.55
CA LEU A 125 -17.87 3.87 -17.42
C LEU A 125 -16.64 3.50 -18.27
N THR A 126 -16.20 4.45 -19.09
CA THR A 126 -14.99 4.32 -19.92
C THR A 126 -13.81 5.06 -19.27
N GLY A 127 -12.58 4.75 -19.71
CA GLY A 127 -11.33 5.40 -19.29
C GLY A 127 -10.41 4.50 -18.45
N PHE A 128 -10.96 3.50 -17.76
CA PHE A 128 -10.20 2.62 -16.86
C PHE A 128 -9.83 1.25 -17.47
N GLU A 129 -10.10 1.03 -18.75
CA GLU A 129 -9.88 -0.24 -19.47
C GLU A 129 -8.41 -0.64 -19.47
N PHE A 130 -7.51 0.34 -19.56
CA PHE A 130 -6.07 0.13 -19.58
C PHE A 130 -5.54 -0.62 -18.36
N ALA A 131 -6.26 -0.55 -17.24
CA ALA A 131 -5.85 -1.07 -15.95
C ALA A 131 -6.23 -2.54 -15.72
N GLU A 132 -7.06 -3.14 -16.60
CA GLU A 132 -7.56 -4.52 -16.42
C GLU A 132 -6.43 -5.52 -16.20
N GLY A 133 -5.41 -5.44 -17.06
CA GLY A 133 -4.25 -6.34 -17.04
C GLY A 133 -3.11 -5.92 -16.11
N ILE A 134 -3.21 -4.76 -15.44
CA ILE A 134 -2.12 -4.27 -14.58
C ILE A 134 -2.23 -4.95 -13.20
N PRO A 135 -1.25 -5.77 -12.79
CA PRO A 135 -1.28 -6.38 -11.47
C PRO A 135 -0.94 -5.33 -10.41
N GLY A 136 -1.77 -5.22 -9.38
CA GLY A 136 -1.51 -4.24 -8.32
C GLY A 136 -2.73 -3.92 -7.49
N SER A 137 -2.50 -3.16 -6.42
CA SER A 137 -3.54 -2.41 -5.73
C SER A 137 -3.58 -0.98 -6.25
N LEU A 138 -4.71 -0.29 -6.05
CA LEU A 138 -4.92 1.10 -6.46
C LEU A 138 -3.85 2.03 -5.88
N GLY A 139 -3.52 1.91 -4.59
CA GLY A 139 -2.50 2.76 -3.97
C GLY A 139 -1.13 2.61 -4.64
N GLY A 140 -0.69 1.38 -4.89
CA GLY A 140 0.56 1.15 -5.62
C GLY A 140 0.53 1.67 -7.06
N ALA A 141 -0.63 1.60 -7.71
CA ALA A 141 -0.84 2.13 -9.04
C ALA A 141 -0.73 3.66 -9.09
N VAL A 142 -1.32 4.35 -8.13
CA VAL A 142 -1.21 5.81 -8.02
C VAL A 142 0.24 6.22 -7.73
N VAL A 143 0.92 5.59 -6.77
CA VAL A 143 2.35 5.88 -6.47
C VAL A 143 3.19 5.80 -7.74
N MET A 144 2.93 4.81 -8.58
CA MET A 144 3.70 4.55 -9.80
C MET A 144 3.15 5.27 -11.03
N ASN A 145 2.09 6.08 -10.94
CA ASN A 145 1.31 6.53 -12.10
C ASN A 145 1.19 5.41 -13.15
N ALA A 146 0.67 4.26 -12.72
CA ALA A 146 0.64 3.05 -13.52
C ALA A 146 -0.13 3.27 -14.82
N GLY A 147 0.33 2.66 -15.90
CA GLY A 147 -0.23 2.87 -17.22
C GLY A 147 0.15 1.78 -18.20
N ALA A 148 -0.73 1.55 -19.16
CA ALA A 148 -0.61 0.60 -20.24
C ALA A 148 -1.49 1.08 -21.40
N TYR A 149 -1.27 0.57 -22.62
CA TYR A 149 -2.13 0.85 -23.77
C TYR A 149 -2.43 2.35 -23.97
N ASP A 150 -1.38 3.19 -23.90
CA ASP A 150 -1.43 4.65 -24.09
C ASP A 150 -2.27 5.45 -23.07
N SER A 151 -2.65 4.85 -21.94
CA SER A 151 -3.29 5.54 -20.82
C SER A 151 -2.60 5.26 -19.49
N GLU A 152 -2.79 6.14 -18.52
CA GLU A 152 -2.17 6.09 -17.19
C GLU A 152 -3.15 6.54 -16.10
N MET A 153 -2.83 6.27 -14.82
CA MET A 153 -3.66 6.67 -13.68
C MET A 153 -4.02 8.16 -13.70
N LYS A 154 -3.07 9.04 -14.04
CA LYS A 154 -3.32 10.50 -14.10
C LYS A 154 -4.43 10.90 -15.08
N ASN A 155 -4.78 10.06 -16.07
CA ASN A 155 -5.81 10.37 -17.04
C ASN A 155 -7.24 10.19 -16.50
N VAL A 156 -7.39 9.45 -15.40
CA VAL A 156 -8.68 9.08 -14.79
C VAL A 156 -8.79 9.44 -13.31
N LEU A 157 -7.66 9.70 -12.66
CA LEU A 157 -7.60 10.05 -11.25
C LEU A 157 -8.02 11.50 -11.04
N GLU A 158 -9.00 11.74 -10.17
CA GLU A 158 -9.40 13.11 -9.79
C GLU A 158 -8.68 13.60 -8.53
N SER A 159 -8.63 12.76 -7.49
CA SER A 159 -8.02 13.08 -6.20
C SER A 159 -7.70 11.81 -5.43
N VAL A 160 -6.87 11.95 -4.40
CA VAL A 160 -6.52 10.89 -3.44
C VAL A 160 -6.53 11.42 -2.04
N GLN A 161 -6.87 10.56 -1.08
CA GLN A 161 -6.62 10.78 0.32
C GLN A 161 -5.31 10.10 0.70
N ALA A 162 -4.42 10.84 1.36
CA ALA A 162 -3.14 10.31 1.83
C ALA A 162 -2.90 10.64 3.30
N LEU A 163 -2.44 9.64 4.03
CA LEU A 163 -2.02 9.70 5.41
C LEU A 163 -0.56 10.20 5.50
N ASN A 164 -0.31 11.20 6.32
CA ASN A 164 1.03 11.68 6.63
C ASN A 164 1.58 11.10 7.96
N THR A 165 2.86 11.36 8.24
CA THR A 165 3.56 10.87 9.45
C THR A 165 3.06 11.45 10.76
N ARG A 166 2.20 12.48 10.73
CA ARG A 166 1.53 13.02 11.91
C ARG A 166 0.18 12.35 12.19
N GLY A 167 -0.18 11.32 11.41
CA GLY A 167 -1.46 10.65 11.53
C GLY A 167 -2.62 11.39 10.86
N GLN A 168 -2.38 12.48 10.12
CA GLN A 168 -3.43 13.26 9.47
C GLN A 168 -3.66 12.78 8.05
N ILE A 169 -4.93 12.83 7.61
CA ILE A 169 -5.33 12.48 6.24
C ILE A 169 -5.71 13.76 5.52
N ASP A 170 -5.00 14.04 4.44
CA ASP A 170 -5.21 15.18 3.58
C ASP A 170 -5.68 14.69 2.20
N THR A 171 -6.51 15.50 1.53
CA THR A 171 -6.95 15.22 0.15
C THR A 171 -6.09 16.02 -0.82
N PHE A 172 -5.55 15.35 -1.83
CA PHE A 172 -4.74 15.94 -2.88
C PHE A 172 -5.44 15.73 -4.22
N LYS A 173 -5.63 16.79 -4.99
CA LYS A 173 -6.11 16.67 -6.38
C LYS A 173 -4.98 16.19 -7.28
N VAL A 174 -5.34 15.59 -8.42
CA VAL A 174 -4.37 15.05 -9.38
C VAL A 174 -3.33 16.07 -9.84
N GLU A 175 -3.69 17.35 -9.94
CA GLU A 175 -2.78 18.43 -10.33
C GLU A 175 -1.68 18.71 -9.29
N GLU A 176 -1.90 18.30 -8.03
CA GLU A 176 -0.96 18.45 -6.92
C GLU A 176 0.03 17.27 -6.84
N LEU A 177 -0.15 16.22 -7.65
CA LEU A 177 0.58 14.96 -7.53
C LEU A 177 1.86 14.85 -8.39
N ASP A 178 2.19 15.89 -9.17
CA ASP A 178 3.34 15.96 -10.09
C ASP A 178 3.53 14.66 -10.92
N MET A 179 2.42 14.14 -11.47
CA MET A 179 2.42 12.86 -12.15
C MET A 179 3.05 12.94 -13.54
N SER A 180 4.09 12.13 -13.74
CA SER A 180 4.74 11.92 -15.04
C SER A 180 5.01 10.44 -15.27
N TYR A 181 5.75 10.09 -16.33
CA TYR A 181 5.97 8.69 -16.68
C TYR A 181 6.60 7.92 -15.51
N ARG A 182 5.81 6.99 -14.94
CA ARG A 182 6.17 6.17 -13.77
C ARG A 182 6.52 6.93 -12.50
N LYS A 183 6.02 8.17 -12.37
CA LYS A 183 6.35 9.08 -11.27
C LYS A 183 5.12 9.71 -10.62
N SER A 184 5.18 9.90 -9.31
CA SER A 184 4.32 10.78 -8.53
C SER A 184 5.07 11.33 -7.30
N ILE A 185 4.53 12.35 -6.63
CA ILE A 185 5.11 12.87 -5.37
C ILE A 185 5.29 11.81 -4.29
N PHE A 186 4.48 10.73 -4.29
CA PHE A 186 4.47 9.69 -3.26
C PHE A 186 5.73 8.81 -3.24
N GLN A 187 6.58 8.93 -4.25
CA GLN A 187 7.89 8.25 -4.26
C GLN A 187 8.96 9.02 -3.48
N GLU A 188 8.74 10.32 -3.23
CA GLU A 188 9.73 11.25 -2.67
C GLU A 188 9.30 11.79 -1.30
N ASN A 189 8.15 11.37 -0.77
CA ASN A 189 7.62 11.81 0.53
C ASN A 189 7.08 10.64 1.37
N ASP A 190 6.77 10.92 2.64
CA ASP A 190 6.22 9.93 3.57
C ASP A 190 4.68 9.85 3.55
N LEU A 191 4.04 10.25 2.44
CA LEU A 191 2.58 10.17 2.31
C LEU A 191 2.15 8.76 1.87
N ILE A 192 1.10 8.27 2.51
CA ILE A 192 0.60 6.90 2.32
C ILE A 192 -0.82 6.98 1.80
N ILE A 193 -1.04 6.53 0.57
CA ILE A 193 -2.36 6.57 -0.05
C ILE A 193 -3.31 5.62 0.69
N VAL A 194 -4.49 6.12 1.04
CA VAL A 194 -5.54 5.36 1.74
C VAL A 194 -6.80 5.14 0.91
N SER A 195 -7.12 6.06 0.00
CA SER A 195 -8.19 5.93 -1.01
C SER A 195 -7.92 6.83 -2.20
#